data_AF-N9E0C6-F1
#
_entry.id   AF-N9E0C6-F1
#
_cell.length_a   1.000
_cell.length_b   1.000
_cell.length_c   1.000
_cell.angle_alpha   90.00
_cell.angle_beta   90.00
_cell.angle_gamma   90.00
#
_symmetry.space_group_name_H-M   'P 1'
#
loop_
_entity.id
_entity.type
_entity.pdbx_description
1 polymer ?
#
loop_
_entity_poly.entity_id
_entity_poly.type
_entity_poly.pdbx_seq_one_letter_code
_entity_poly.pdbx_strand_id
1 'polypeptide(L)' 'MNQVFDTPSLLQMQEPEFAQEIIKVRQLMKISQAQLATKLGISTRTLESWERGKRHPSRPSQALIRLFIKSPEFVLNNLG' A
#
# COMPACT_ATOMS: atom_id res chain seq x y z
N MET A 1 -26.76 4.19 9.82
CA MET A 1 -26.94 2.73 9.92
C MET A 1 -25.80 2.12 9.11
N ASN A 2 -24.88 1.46 9.82
CA ASN A 2 -23.57 0.93 9.42
C ASN A 2 -23.16 1.04 7.94
N GLN A 3 -22.35 2.07 7.65
CA GLN A 3 -21.46 2.08 6.49
C GLN A 3 -20.27 1.17 6.83
N VAL A 4 -20.46 -0.13 6.68
CA VAL A 4 -19.35 -1.08 6.62
C VAL A 4 -18.68 -0.77 5.29
N PHE A 5 -17.51 -0.13 5.34
CA PHE A 5 -16.74 0.32 4.18
C PHE A 5 -16.91 -0.62 2.99
N ASP A 6 -17.53 -0.12 1.91
CA ASP A 6 -17.59 -0.74 0.58
C ASP A 6 -16.16 -0.91 0.06
N THR A 7 -15.41 -1.81 0.67
CA THR A 7 -14.02 -2.06 0.34
C THR A 7 -14.08 -2.85 -0.96
N PRO A 8 -13.62 -2.29 -2.09
CA PRO A 8 -13.53 -3.05 -3.31
C PRO A 8 -12.70 -4.29 -3.01
N SER A 9 -13.09 -5.42 -3.60
CA SER A 9 -12.26 -6.62 -3.55
C SER A 9 -10.82 -6.23 -3.89
N LEU A 10 -9.86 -6.60 -3.04
CA LEU A 10 -8.45 -6.29 -3.24
C LEU A 10 -7.95 -6.76 -4.61
N LEU A 11 -8.64 -7.68 -5.28
CA LEU A 11 -8.31 -8.18 -6.62
C LEU A 11 -8.86 -7.30 -7.77
N GLN A 12 -9.79 -6.39 -7.47
CA GLN A 12 -10.52 -5.57 -8.44
C GLN A 12 -10.26 -4.07 -8.29
N MET A 13 -9.48 -3.65 -7.28
CA MET A 13 -9.12 -2.24 -7.09
C MET A 13 -8.54 -1.66 -8.37
N GLN A 14 -9.16 -0.57 -8.83
CA GLN A 14 -8.68 0.15 -10.01
C GLN A 14 -7.39 0.90 -9.67
N GLU A 15 -6.56 1.17 -10.67
CA GLU A 15 -5.23 1.75 -10.46
C GLU A 15 -5.17 3.08 -9.66
N PRO A 16 -6.02 4.09 -9.90
CA PRO A 16 -6.03 5.30 -9.09
C PRO A 16 -6.45 5.04 -7.63
N GLU A 17 -7.29 4.04 -7.40
CA GLU A 17 -7.74 3.62 -6.07
C GLU A 17 -6.63 2.89 -5.31
N PHE A 18 -5.81 2.12 -6.01
CA PHE A 18 -4.66 1.42 -5.42
C PHE A 18 -3.63 2.40 -4.84
N ALA A 19 -3.28 3.45 -5.57
CA ALA A 19 -2.36 4.48 -5.11
C ALA A 19 -2.88 5.21 -3.85
N GLN A 20 -4.18 5.53 -3.83
CA GLN A 20 -4.83 6.18 -2.69
C GLN A 20 -4.83 5.29 -1.44
N GLU A 21 -5.09 4.00 -1.58
CA GLU A 21 -5.13 3.09 -0.43
C GLU A 21 -3.74 2.91 0.20
N ILE A 22 -2.67 2.89 -0.60
CA ILE A 22 -1.29 2.89 -0.09
C ILE A 22 -1.08 4.12 0.82
N ILE A 23 -1.43 5.31 0.32
CA ILE A 23 -1.28 6.57 1.07
C ILE A 23 -2.08 6.52 2.37
N LYS A 24 -3.35 6.14 2.27
CA LYS A 24 -4.29 6.10 3.39
C LYS A 24 -3.77 5.18 4.50
N VAL A 25 -3.44 3.93 4.17
CA VAL A 25 -2.94 2.97 5.16
C VAL A 25 -1.61 3.44 5.76
N ARG A 26 -0.69 3.97 4.95
CA ARG A 26 0.59 4.49 5.44
C ARG A 26 0.39 5.65 6.43
N GLN A 27 -0.52 6.57 6.13
CA GLN A 27 -0.85 7.69 7.01
C GLN A 27 -1.54 7.24 8.29
N LEU A 28 -2.45 6.27 8.22
CA LEU A 28 -3.08 5.66 9.41
C LEU A 28 -2.04 5.01 10.34
N MET A 29 -1.03 4.34 9.76
CA MET A 29 0.10 3.76 10.50
C MET A 29 1.13 4.80 10.96
N LYS A 30 0.97 6.08 10.60
CA LYS A 30 1.87 7.20 10.95
C LYS A 30 3.33 6.98 10.55
N ILE A 31 3.57 6.33 9.41
CA ILE A 31 4.93 6.10 8.89
C ILE A 31 5.20 6.94 7.63
N SER A 32 6.48 7.25 7.41
CA SER A 32 6.95 7.92 6.21
C SER A 32 7.03 6.98 5.01
N GLN A 33 7.11 7.55 3.79
CA GLN A 33 7.38 6.78 2.57
C GLN A 33 8.69 5.98 2.70
N ALA A 34 9.74 6.57 3.29
CA ALA A 34 11.02 5.88 3.45
C ALA A 34 10.88 4.64 4.36
N GLN A 35 10.14 4.73 5.46
CA GLN A 35 9.92 3.60 6.36
C GLN A 35 9.16 2.46 5.67
N LEU A 36 8.10 2.76 4.92
CA LEU A 36 7.37 1.74 4.18
C LEU A 36 8.23 1.15 3.04
N ALA A 37 8.96 1.98 2.30
CA ALA A 37 9.82 1.54 1.22
C ALA A 37 10.91 0.57 1.70
N THR A 38 11.55 0.87 2.83
CA THR A 38 12.51 -0.02 3.49
C THR A 38 11.87 -1.37 3.83
N LYS A 39 10.66 -1.36 4.41
CA LYS A 39 9.93 -2.60 4.77
C LYS A 39 9.54 -3.46 3.58
N LEU A 40 9.35 -2.84 2.42
CA LEU A 40 9.00 -3.53 1.19
C LEU A 40 10.23 -3.89 0.32
N GLY A 41 11.45 -3.53 0.75
CA GLY A 41 12.68 -3.77 -0.01
C GLY A 41 12.75 -2.99 -1.32
N ILE A 42 12.13 -1.79 -1.38
CA ILE A 42 12.12 -0.93 -2.57
C ILE A 42 12.69 0.45 -2.27
N SER A 43 13.07 1.20 -3.31
CA SER A 43 13.48 2.59 -3.13
C SER A 43 12.29 3.48 -2.72
N THR A 44 12.54 4.52 -1.92
CA THR A 44 11.53 5.56 -1.61
C THR A 44 10.96 6.18 -2.89
N ARG A 45 11.80 6.35 -3.92
CA ARG A 45 11.39 6.86 -5.24
C ARG A 45 10.39 5.95 -5.95
N THR A 46 10.55 4.63 -5.81
CA THR A 46 9.61 3.65 -6.36
C THR A 46 8.24 3.79 -5.68
N LEU A 47 8.22 3.81 -4.35
CA LEU A 47 6.98 3.98 -3.57
C LEU A 47 6.29 5.31 -3.91
N GLU A 48 7.07 6.39 -3.97
CA GLU A 48 6.59 7.73 -4.31
C GLU A 48 5.96 7.77 -5.72
N SER A 49 6.54 7.05 -6.68
CA SER A 49 5.96 6.93 -8.03
C SER A 49 4.64 6.15 -8.04
N TRP A 50 4.48 5.17 -7.16
CA TRP A 50 3.24 4.40 -7.01
C TRP A 50 2.16 5.21 -6.29
N GLU A 51 2.47 5.88 -5.19
CA GLU A 51 1.53 6.75 -4.46
C GLU A 51 1.01 7.90 -5.32
N ARG A 52 1.81 8.40 -6.28
CA ARG A 52 1.34 9.42 -7.23
C ARG A 52 0.62 8.88 -8.47
N GLY A 53 0.48 7.56 -8.59
CA GLY A 53 -0.10 6.92 -9.79
C GLY A 53 0.73 7.11 -11.06
N LYS A 54 2.01 7.48 -10.96
CA LYS A 54 2.90 7.65 -12.12
C LYS A 54 3.40 6.32 -12.70
N ARG A 55 3.54 5.32 -11.84
CA ARG A 55 3.91 3.95 -12.21
C ARG A 55 3.08 2.99 -11.38
N HIS A 56 2.90 1.78 -11.90
CA HIS A 56 2.18 0.72 -11.21
C HIS A 56 3.16 -0.36 -10.76
N PRO A 57 2.99 -0.92 -9.56
CA PRO A 57 3.77 -2.07 -9.13
C PRO A 57 3.51 -3.27 -10.04
N SER A 58 4.52 -4.12 -10.21
CA SER A 58 4.35 -5.42 -10.85
C SER A 58 3.42 -6.31 -10.02
N ARG A 59 2.89 -7.40 -10.61
CA ARG A 59 1.98 -8.32 -9.91
C ARG A 59 2.53 -8.82 -8.56
N PRO A 60 3.80 -9.25 -8.42
CA PRO A 60 4.36 -9.62 -7.12
C PRO A 60 4.41 -8.45 -6.12
N SER A 61 4.82 -7.26 -6.57
CA SER A 61 4.83 -6.06 -5.71
C SER A 61 3.42 -5.64 -5.29
N GLN A 62 2.42 -5.82 -6.16
CA GLN A 62 1.03 -5.61 -5.80
C GLN A 62 0.59 -6.56 -4.69
N ALA A 63 1.02 -7.83 -4.70
CA ALA A 63 0.69 -8.77 -3.62
C ALA A 63 1.26 -8.31 -2.27
N LEU A 64 2.50 -7.82 -2.23
CA LEU A 64 3.12 -7.26 -1.02
C LEU A 64 2.38 -6.01 -0.52
N ILE A 65 1.99 -5.11 -1.44
CA ILE A 65 1.21 -3.92 -1.08
C ILE A 65 -0.20 -4.31 -0.59
N ARG A 66 -0.87 -5.29 -1.22
CA ARG A 66 -2.17 -5.79 -0.76
C ARG A 66 -2.06 -6.41 0.63
N LEU A 67 -0.96 -7.11 0.92
CA LEU A 67 -0.66 -7.61 2.26
C LEU A 67 -0.47 -6.45 3.26
N PHE A 68 0.26 -5.41 2.88
CA PHE A 68 0.40 -4.20 3.70
C PHE A 68 -0.96 -3.53 3.96
N ILE A 69 -1.80 -3.38 2.94
CA ILE A 69 -3.15 -2.80 3.08
C ILE A 69 -4.02 -3.64 4.02
N LYS A 70 -3.97 -4.97 3.89
CA LYS A 70 -4.79 -5.90 4.68
C LYS A 70 -4.27 -6.07 6.12
N SER A 71 -2.96 -6.04 6.32
CA SER A 71 -2.30 -6.32 7.60
C SER A 71 -1.05 -5.48 7.76
N PRO A 72 -1.20 -4.16 8.00
CA PRO A 72 -0.08 -3.23 8.02
C PRO A 72 0.93 -3.58 9.10
N GLU A 73 0.47 -3.90 10.31
CA GLU A 73 1.32 -4.29 11.43
C GLU A 73 2.16 -5.53 11.13
N PHE A 74 1.58 -6.53 10.44
CA PHE A 74 2.32 -7.71 10.04
C PHE A 74 3.51 -7.33 9.15
N VAL A 75 3.27 -6.51 8.13
CA VAL A 75 4.32 -6.05 7.22
C VAL A 75 5.38 -5.22 7.96
N LEU A 76 4.97 -4.30 8.81
CA LEU A 76 5.91 -3.43 9.53
C LEU A 76 6.75 -4.20 10.56
N ASN A 77 6.23 -5.27 11.16
CA ASN A 77 6.92 -6.04 12.17
C ASN A 77 7.75 -7.20 11.60
N ASN A 78 7.35 -7.78 10.45
CA ASN A 78 7.92 -9.05 9.97
C ASN A 78 8.68 -8.95 8.64
N LEU A 79 8.53 -7.85 7.89
CA LEU A 79 9.32 -7.64 6.66
C LEU A 79 10.52 -6.72 6.94
N GLY A 80 11.61 -6.95 6.20
CA GLY A 80 12.90 -6.27 6.33
C GLY A 80 13.98 -7.01 5.55
#